data_AF-A0A377PIN5-F1
#
_entry.id   AF-A0A377PIN5-F1
#
_cell.length_a   1.000
_cell.length_b   1.000
_cell.length_c   1.000
_cell.angle_alpha   90.00
_cell.angle_beta   90.00
_cell.angle_gamma   90.00
#
_symmetry.space_group_name_H-M   'P 1'
#
loop_
_entity.id
_entity.type
_entity.pdbx_description
1 polymer ?
#
loop_
_entity_poly.entity_id
_entity_poly.type
_entity_poly.pdbx_seq_one_letter_code
_entity_poly.pdbx_strand_id
1 'polypeptide(L)' 'MRKANRTEPVDALGKIQALAAAAGYLVSTERETQLCFELIDLIEGIASKVLEDEDA' A
#
# COMPACT_ATOMS: atom_id res chain seq x y z
N MET A 1 -16.83 21.14 9.30
CA MET A 1 -16.45 19.71 9.23
C MET A 1 -15.80 19.48 7.87
N ARG A 2 -14.48 19.26 7.81
CA ARG A 2 -13.83 18.85 6.56
C ARG A 2 -14.41 17.48 6.23
N LYS A 3 -15.12 17.36 5.11
CA LYS A 3 -15.35 16.05 4.50
C LYS A 3 -13.95 15.50 4.26
N ALA A 4 -13.52 14.51 5.06
CA ALA A 4 -12.35 13.71 4.70
C ALA A 4 -12.63 13.25 3.27
N ASN A 5 -11.76 13.66 2.34
CA ASN A 5 -11.98 13.38 0.93
C ASN A 5 -11.89 11.87 0.82
N ARG A 6 -12.98 11.18 0.49
CA ARG A 6 -13.04 9.71 0.47
C ARG A 6 -12.04 9.07 -0.51
N THR A 7 -11.40 9.87 -1.36
CA THR A 7 -10.25 9.53 -2.21
C THR A 7 -8.90 9.49 -1.47
N GLU A 8 -8.80 9.99 -0.24
CA GLU A 8 -7.56 10.01 0.57
C GLU A 8 -7.04 8.62 0.97
N PRO A 9 -7.86 7.63 1.36
CA PRO A 9 -7.35 6.32 1.78
C PRO A 9 -6.70 5.55 0.64
N VAL A 10 -7.35 5.49 -0.53
CA VAL A 10 -6.83 4.80 -1.72
C VAL A 10 -5.58 5.51 -2.25
N ASP A 11 -5.57 6.84 -2.27
CA ASP A 11 -4.39 7.63 -2.64
C ASP A 11 -3.23 7.45 -1.65
N ALA A 12 -3.52 7.35 -0.35
CA ALA A 12 -2.51 7.05 0.67
C ALA A 12 -1.92 5.65 0.51
N LEU A 13 -2.75 4.64 0.24
CA LEU A 13 -2.28 3.26 0.02
C LEU A 13 -1.40 3.15 -1.22
N GLY A 14 -1.77 3.79 -2.33
CA GLY A 14 -0.94 3.84 -3.53
C GLY A 14 0.43 4.49 -3.28
N LYS A 15 0.49 5.55 -2.46
CA LYS A 15 1.76 6.19 -2.07
C LYS A 15 2.65 5.28 -1.21
N ILE A 16 2.06 4.53 -0.28
CA ILE A 16 2.80 3.58 0.56
C ILE A 16 3.35 2.44 -0.30
N GLN A 17 2.56 1.93 -1.25
CA GLN A 17 2.98 0.88 -2.17
C GLN A 17 4.14 1.33 -3.07
N ALA A 18 4.07 2.55 -3.61
CA ALA A 18 5.16 3.14 -4.40
C ALA A 18 6.45 3.31 -3.58
N LEU A 19 6.33 3.70 -2.30
CA LEU A 19 7.47 3.82 -1.39
C LEU A 19 8.11 2.46 -1.08
N ALA A 20 7.30 1.42 -0.84
CA ALA A 20 7.77 0.05 -0.62
C ALA A 20 8.50 -0.51 -1.86
N ALA A 21 7.98 -0.24 -3.06
CA ALA A 21 8.64 -0.62 -4.31
C ALA A 21 9.99 0.11 -4.50
N ALA A 22 10.04 1.41 -4.22
CA ALA A 22 11.29 2.18 -4.28
C ALA A 22 12.33 1.68 -3.26
N ALA A 23 11.90 1.33 -2.05
CA ALA A 23 12.76 0.70 -1.06
C ALA A 23 13.27 -0.67 -1.56
N GLY A 24 12.39 -1.50 -2.13
CA GLY A 24 12.71 -2.79 -2.74
C GLY A 24 13.72 -2.72 -3.89
N TYR A 25 13.76 -1.60 -4.61
CA TYR A 25 14.77 -1.34 -5.64
C TYR A 25 16.15 -0.96 -5.06
N LEU A 26 16.17 -0.26 -3.92
CA LEU A 26 17.41 0.26 -3.29
C LEU A 26 18.08 -0.74 -2.34
N VAL A 27 17.38 -1.79 -1.93
CA VAL A 27 17.90 -2.81 -1.03
C VAL A 27 18.95 -3.70 -1.70
N SER A 28 19.86 -4.24 -0.90
CA SER A 28 21.07 -4.89 -1.38
C SER A 28 21.05 -6.41 -1.21
N THR A 29 20.07 -6.94 -0.47
CA THR A 29 19.95 -8.38 -0.20
C THR A 29 18.62 -8.94 -0.70
N GLU A 30 18.65 -10.20 -1.13
CA GLU A 30 17.46 -10.94 -1.58
C GLU A 30 16.37 -10.99 -0.49
N ARG A 31 16.77 -11.09 0.78
CA ARG A 31 15.85 -11.06 1.91
C ARG A 31 15.12 -9.73 2.05
N GLU A 32 15.82 -8.61 1.87
CA GLU A 32 15.21 -7.28 1.96
C GLU A 32 14.27 -7.02 0.78
N THR A 33 14.63 -7.51 -0.42
CA THR A 33 13.74 -7.47 -1.59
C THR A 33 12.47 -8.28 -1.34
N GLN A 34 12.59 -9.48 -0.78
CA GLN A 34 11.45 -10.33 -0.43
C GLN A 34 10.51 -9.64 0.57
N LEU A 35 11.06 -9.01 1.61
CA LEU A 35 10.28 -8.25 2.60
C LEU A 35 9.54 -7.07 1.97
N CYS A 36 10.12 -6.41 0.96
CA CYS A 36 9.44 -5.33 0.24
C CYS A 36 8.26 -5.84 -0.60
N PHE A 37 8.38 -7.03 -1.21
CA PHE A 37 7.26 -7.65 -1.91
C PHE A 37 6.14 -8.07 -0.94
N GLU A 38 6.47 -8.72 0.18
CA GLU A 38 5.48 -9.07 1.20
C GLU A 38 4.75 -7.85 1.76
N LEU A 39 5.46 -6.73 1.92
CA LEU A 39 4.87 -5.46 2.34
C LEU A 39 3.90 -4.89 1.29
N ILE A 40 4.25 -4.98 0.00
CA ILE A 40 3.38 -4.55 -1.10
C ILE A 40 2.08 -5.37 -1.12
N ASP A 41 2.19 -6.70 -1.03
CA ASP A 41 1.02 -7.60 -1.01
C ASP A 41 0.10 -7.29 0.17
N LEU A 42 0.66 -6.99 1.35
CA LEU A 42 -0.11 -6.58 2.52
C LEU A 42 -0.85 -5.26 2.29
N ILE A 43 -0.22 -4.28 1.65
CA ILE A 43 -0.84 -2.99 1.33
C ILE A 43 -2.00 -3.17 0.35
N GLU A 44 -1.83 -4.01 -0.68
CA GLU A 44 -2.90 -4.36 -1.61
C GLU A 44 -4.06 -5.06 -0.91
N GLY A 45 -3.77 -6.00 -0.01
CA GLY A 45 -4.81 -6.68 0.77
C GLY A 45 -5.62 -5.74 1.67
N ILE A 46 -4.97 -4.72 2.25
CA ILE A 46 -5.66 -3.67 3.01
C ILE A 46 -6.54 -2.82 2.08
N ALA A 47 -6.01 -2.43 0.91
CA ALA A 47 -6.76 -1.64 -0.07
C ALA A 47 -8.03 -2.35 -0.54
N SER A 48 -7.92 -3.63 -0.90
CA SER A 48 -9.06 -4.44 -1.34
C SER A 48 -10.13 -4.54 -0.27
N LYS A 49 -9.77 -4.76 1.01
CA LYS A 49 -10.74 -4.83 2.11
C LYS A 49 -11.46 -3.50 2.36
N VAL A 50 -10.74 -2.38 2.27
CA VAL A 50 -11.35 -1.06 2.41
C VAL A 50 -12.38 -0.83 1.29
N LEU A 51 -12.09 -1.26 0.07
CA LEU A 51 -13.03 -1.16 -1.05
C LEU A 51 -14.23 -2.12 -0.89
N GLU A 52 -14.01 -3.35 -0.43
CA GLU A 52 -15.08 -4.31 -0.13
C GLU A 52 -16.04 -3.80 0.96
N ASP A 53 -15.51 -3.17 2.01
CA ASP A 53 -16.31 -2.55 3.08
C ASP A 53 -17.05 -1.27 2.61
N GLU A 54 -16.59 -0.62 1.53
CA GLU A 54 -17.29 0.53 0.94
C GLU A 54 -18.48 0.14 0.04
N ASP A 55 -18.46 -1.08 -0.53
CA ASP A 55 -19.50 -1.61 -1.41
C ASP A 55 -20.61 -2.42 -0.67
N ALA A 56 -20.43 -2.70 0.63
CA ALA A 56 -21.34 -3.47 1.50
C ALA A 56 -22.37 -2.61 2.26
#